data_AF-A0A7T8GTI2-F1
#
_entry.id   AF-A0A7T8GTI2-F1
#
_cell.length_a   1.000
_cell.length_b   1.000
_cell.length_c   1.000
_cell.angle_alpha   90.00
_cell.angle_beta   90.00
_cell.angle_gamma   90.00
#
_symmetry.space_group_name_H-M   'P 1'
#
loop_
_entity.id
_entity.type
_entity.pdbx_description
1 polymer ?
#
loop_
_entity_poly.entity_id
_entity_poly.type
_entity_poly.pdbx_seq_one_letter_code
_entity_poly.pdbx_strand_id
1 'polypeptide(L)'
;YVFDPTVFKSVSSQAKAFIENLLAESTLERMSASQALKHEWMTGSYLETLKVLETTWMRKYLARRRWQRWFNTVKAMNRLKNLTNSGEDRTSLEVDIDIEAVNGGGSP
;
A
#
# COMPACT_ATOMS: atom_id res chain seq x y z
N TYR A 1 -6.82 -16.64 -8.27
CA TYR A 1 -6.25 -16.34 -6.94
C TYR A 1 -7.08 -17.07 -5.87
N VAL A 2 -6.51 -17.53 -4.76
CA VAL A 2 -7.27 -18.25 -3.70
C VAL A 2 -7.36 -17.38 -2.45
N PHE A 3 -8.59 -17.12 -1.97
CA PHE A 3 -8.81 -16.32 -0.76
C PHE A 3 -8.81 -17.17 0.51
N ASP A 4 -8.15 -16.67 1.55
CA ASP A 4 -8.22 -17.26 2.89
C ASP A 4 -9.66 -17.10 3.45
N PRO A 5 -10.36 -18.20 3.78
CA PRO A 5 -11.74 -18.16 4.24
C PRO A 5 -11.89 -17.48 5.62
N THR A 6 -10.83 -17.44 6.43
CA THR A 6 -10.85 -16.80 7.76
C THR A 6 -10.74 -15.29 7.65
N VAL A 7 -9.83 -14.79 6.80
CA VAL A 7 -9.58 -13.35 6.60
C VAL A 7 -10.68 -12.71 5.77
N PHE A 8 -11.16 -13.40 4.73
CA PHE A 8 -12.16 -12.86 3.80
C PHE A 8 -13.59 -13.30 4.13
N LYS A 9 -13.87 -13.71 5.37
CA LYS A 9 -15.21 -14.16 5.79
C LYS A 9 -16.29 -13.09 5.60
N SER A 10 -15.95 -11.82 5.83
CA SER A 10 -16.87 -10.68 5.76
C SER A 10 -17.00 -10.06 4.36
N VAL A 11 -16.18 -10.51 3.40
CA VAL A 11 -16.14 -9.98 2.04
C VAL A 11 -17.15 -10.73 1.16
N SER A 12 -17.95 -10.01 0.37
CA SER A 12 -18.98 -10.62 -0.48
C SER A 12 -18.38 -11.49 -1.58
N SER A 13 -19.14 -12.49 -2.03
CA SER A 13 -18.75 -13.36 -3.15
C SER A 13 -18.52 -12.57 -4.44
N GLN A 14 -19.37 -11.59 -4.74
CA GLN A 14 -19.21 -10.71 -5.90
C GLN A 14 -17.89 -9.91 -5.86
N ALA A 15 -17.47 -9.44 -4.68
CA ALA A 15 -16.18 -8.76 -4.52
C ALA A 15 -14.99 -9.70 -4.78
N LYS A 16 -15.07 -10.94 -4.27
CA LYS A 16 -14.03 -11.96 -4.47
C LYS A 16 -13.88 -12.31 -5.96
N ALA A 17 -15.00 -12.59 -6.64
CA ALA A 17 -15.01 -12.89 -8.07
C ALA A 17 -14.45 -11.72 -8.90
N PHE A 18 -14.79 -10.48 -8.54
CA PHE A 18 -14.24 -9.29 -9.19
C PHE A 18 -12.71 -9.21 -9.08
N ILE A 19 -12.17 -9.38 -7.87
CA ILE A 19 -10.72 -9.33 -7.62
C ILE A 19 -10.00 -10.50 -8.31
N GLU A 20 -10.59 -11.70 -8.32
CA GLU A 20 -10.05 -12.86 -9.05
C GLU A 20 -9.88 -12.58 -10.55
N ASN A 21 -10.88 -11.96 -11.18
CA ASN A 21 -10.85 -11.61 -12.60
C ASN A 21 -9.82 -10.51 -12.92
N LEU A 22 -9.47 -9.65 -11.96
CA LEU A 22 -8.42 -8.64 -12.10
C LEU A 22 -7.01 -9.21 -11.86
N LEU A 23 -6.90 -10.17 -10.95
CA LEU A 23 -5.65 -10.84 -10.59
C LEU A 23 -5.46 -12.16 -11.33
N ALA A 24 -6.06 -12.30 -12.52
CA ALA A 24 -5.83 -13.41 -13.42
C ALA A 24 -4.35 -13.48 -13.84
N GLU A 25 -3.81 -14.69 -13.85
CA GLU A 25 -2.40 -14.96 -14.17
C GLU A 25 -2.09 -14.62 -15.64
N SER A 26 -2.96 -15.07 -16.54
CA SER A 26 -2.90 -14.71 -17.95
C SER A 26 -3.40 -13.29 -18.18
N THR A 27 -2.62 -12.48 -18.90
CA THR A 27 -3.02 -11.12 -19.28
C THR A 27 -4.18 -11.10 -20.26
N LEU A 28 -4.36 -12.16 -21.07
CA LEU A 28 -5.45 -12.28 -22.04
C LEU A 28 -6.79 -12.58 -21.38
N GLU A 29 -6.76 -13.28 -20.24
CA GLU A 29 -7.94 -13.62 -19.44
C GLU A 29 -8.28 -12.53 -18.43
N ARG A 30 -7.35 -11.59 -18.19
CA ARG A 30 -7.55 -10.48 -17.28
C ARG A 30 -8.66 -9.57 -17.78
N MET A 31 -9.60 -9.30 -16.89
CA MET A 31 -10.70 -8.39 -17.17
C MET A 31 -10.20 -6.98 -17.51
N SER A 32 -10.69 -6.44 -18.62
CA SER A 32 -10.36 -5.08 -19.05
C SER A 32 -11.02 -4.02 -18.15
N ALA A 33 -10.49 -2.80 -18.15
CA ALA A 33 -11.06 -1.70 -17.35
C ALA A 33 -12.54 -1.40 -17.70
N SER A 34 -12.91 -1.49 -18.98
CA SER A 34 -14.28 -1.26 -19.44
C SER A 34 -15.25 -2.36 -18.99
N GLN A 35 -14.78 -3.61 -18.89
CA GLN A 35 -15.54 -4.71 -18.31
C GLN A 35 -15.63 -4.57 -16.78
N ALA A 36 -14.54 -4.18 -16.12
CA ALA A 36 -14.49 -4.00 -14.67
C ALA A 36 -15.51 -2.96 -14.18
N LEU A 37 -15.65 -1.84 -14.89
CA LEU A 37 -16.64 -0.79 -14.58
C LEU A 37 -18.09 -1.27 -14.70
N LYS A 38 -18.35 -2.31 -15.50
CA LYS A 38 -19.71 -2.87 -15.71
C LYS A 38 -20.03 -4.02 -14.76
N HIS A 39 -19.06 -4.51 -14.00
CA HIS A 39 -19.24 -5.65 -13.11
C HIS A 39 -20.23 -5.32 -11.98
N GLU A 40 -21.06 -6.29 -11.58
CA GLU A 40 -22.13 -6.11 -10.59
C GLU A 40 -21.63 -5.50 -9.26
N TRP A 41 -20.43 -5.90 -8.83
CA TRP A 41 -19.80 -5.35 -7.63
C TRP A 41 -19.51 -3.84 -7.71
N MET A 42 -19.30 -3.30 -8.91
CA MET A 42 -19.03 -1.87 -9.16
C MET A 42 -20.30 -1.07 -9.48
N THR A 43 -21.34 -1.71 -10.03
CA THR A 43 -22.58 -1.05 -10.47
C THR A 43 -23.72 -1.13 -9.44
N GLY A 44 -23.60 -2.00 -8.43
CA GLY A 44 -24.59 -2.15 -7.36
C GLY A 44 -24.69 -0.95 -6.40
N SER A 45 -25.83 -0.85 -5.70
CA SER A 45 -26.03 0.16 -4.65
C SER A 45 -25.13 -0.11 -3.44
N TYR A 46 -24.14 0.77 -3.21
CA TYR A 46 -23.21 0.65 -2.08
C TYR A 46 -23.84 1.03 -0.73
N LEU A 47 -25.03 1.66 -0.75
CA LEU A 47 -25.65 2.28 0.41
C LEU A 47 -26.15 1.28 1.45
N GLU A 48 -26.46 0.04 1.06
CA GLU A 48 -26.93 -1.00 1.97
C GLU A 48 -25.78 -1.70 2.74
N THR A 49 -24.52 -1.49 2.34
CA THR A 49 -23.37 -2.28 2.82
C THR A 49 -22.21 -1.42 3.31
N LEU A 50 -22.47 -0.24 3.88
CA LEU A 50 -21.43 0.53 4.58
C LEU A 50 -21.13 -0.09 5.95
N LYS A 51 -20.39 -1.20 5.96
CA LYS A 51 -19.78 -1.72 7.17
C LYS A 51 -18.52 -0.93 7.49
N VAL A 52 -18.32 -0.63 8.78
CA VAL A 52 -17.06 -0.05 9.27
C VAL A 52 -15.94 -1.02 8.91
N LEU A 53 -15.02 -0.57 8.06
CA LEU A 53 -13.91 -1.37 7.58
C LEU A 53 -12.86 -1.54 8.69
N GLU A 54 -12.43 -2.77 8.91
CA GLU A 54 -11.25 -3.07 9.71
C GLU A 54 -10.02 -2.46 9.02
N THR A 55 -9.27 -1.62 9.72
CA THR A 55 -8.20 -0.78 9.13
C THR A 55 -6.84 -0.96 9.81
N THR A 56 -6.73 -1.84 10.82
CA THR A 56 -5.48 -2.06 11.56
C THR A 56 -4.37 -2.59 10.65
N TRP A 57 -4.68 -3.59 9.81
CA TRP A 57 -3.72 -4.17 8.87
C TRP A 57 -3.26 -3.14 7.84
N MET A 58 -4.18 -2.33 7.33
CA MET A 58 -3.86 -1.25 6.39
C MET A 58 -2.95 -0.21 7.03
N ARG A 59 -3.25 0.26 8.26
CA ARG A 59 -2.39 1.18 9.01
C ARG A 59 -0.98 0.60 9.21
N LYS A 60 -0.86 -0.66 9.65
CA LYS A 60 0.43 -1.34 9.85
C LYS A 60 1.21 -1.46 8.54
N TYR A 61 0.55 -1.78 7.43
CA TYR A 61 1.19 -1.84 6.11
C TYR A 61 1.71 -0.47 5.67
N LEU A 62 0.88 0.58 5.80
CA LEU A 62 1.27 1.95 5.43
C LEU A 62 2.43 2.47 6.29
N ALA A 63 2.43 2.20 7.59
CA ALA A 63 3.54 2.56 8.48
C ALA A 63 4.86 1.94 8.03
N ARG A 64 4.87 0.62 7.75
CA ARG A 64 6.05 -0.08 7.19
C ARG A 64 6.50 0.53 5.86
N ARG A 65 5.56 0.85 4.97
CA ARG A 65 5.88 1.46 3.66
C ARG A 65 6.52 2.85 3.81
N ARG A 66 6.04 3.67 4.75
CA ARG A 66 6.64 4.97 5.06
C ARG A 66 8.06 4.80 5.59
N TRP A 67 8.25 3.92 6.57
CA TRP A 67 9.58 3.64 7.13
C TRP A 67 10.57 3.18 6.06
N GLN A 68 10.17 2.29 5.15
CA GLN A 68 11.04 1.84 4.05
C GLN A 68 11.46 2.98 3.13
N ARG A 69 10.56 3.94 2.85
CA ARG A 69 10.90 5.13 2.05
C ARG A 69 11.96 5.97 2.74
N TRP A 70 11.77 6.28 4.02
CA TRP A 70 12.75 7.02 4.82
C TRP A 70 14.11 6.31 4.89
N PHE A 71 14.10 5.01 5.16
CA PHE A 71 15.31 4.18 5.16
C PHE A 71 16.05 4.22 3.81
N ASN A 72 15.31 4.10 2.70
CA ASN A 72 15.91 4.16 1.37
C ASN A 72 16.51 5.54 1.07
N THR A 73 15.86 6.63 1.49
CA THR A 73 16.39 8.00 1.38
C THR A 73 17.72 8.14 2.13
N VAL A 74 17.77 7.74 3.41
CA VAL A 74 19.00 7.77 4.22
C VAL A 74 20.09 6.89 3.60
N LYS A 75 19.74 5.69 3.13
CA LYS A 75 20.68 4.78 2.46
C LYS A 75 21.26 5.40 1.19
N ALA A 76 20.46 6.09 0.39
CA ALA A 76 20.92 6.79 -0.81
C ALA A 76 21.85 7.96 -0.45
N MET A 77 21.50 8.76 0.56
CA MET A 77 22.34 9.85 1.05
C MET A 77 23.69 9.36 1.56
N ASN A 78 23.73 8.26 2.31
CA ASN A 78 24.99 7.66 2.76
C ASN A 78 25.84 7.16 1.59
N ARG A 79 25.22 6.62 0.53
CA ARG A 79 25.92 6.26 -0.70
C ARG A 79 26.51 7.50 -1.38
N LEU A 80 25.73 8.58 -1.49
CA LEU A 80 26.21 9.85 -2.06
C LEU A 80 27.37 10.42 -1.24
N LYS A 81 27.26 10.48 0.09
CA LYS A 81 28.33 10.91 0.98
C LYS A 81 29.63 10.11 0.76
N ASN A 82 29.53 8.79 0.61
CA ASN A 82 30.70 7.95 0.35
C ASN A 82 31.33 8.22 -1.02
N LEU A 83 30.54 8.58 -2.04
CA LEU A 83 31.03 8.98 -3.35
C LEU A 83 31.61 10.40 -3.38
N THR A 84 31.06 11.32 -2.58
CA THR A 84 31.58 12.69 -2.47
C THR A 84 32.80 12.77 -1.56
N ASN A 85 32.94 11.88 -0.57
CA ASN A 85 34.16 11.82 0.25
C ASN A 85 35.42 11.39 -0.54
N SER A 86 35.25 10.85 -1.75
CA SER A 86 36.34 10.60 -2.70
C SER A 86 36.75 11.81 -3.56
N GLY A 87 36.10 12.97 -3.40
CA GLY A 87 36.46 14.24 -4.05
C GLY A 87 36.13 15.42 -3.14
N GLU A 88 37.15 16.00 -2.52
CA GLU A 88 37.08 17.07 -1.52
C GLU A 88 36.15 18.25 -1.93
N ASP A 89 35.04 18.46 -1.19
CA ASP A 89 34.65 19.75 -0.61
C ASP A 89 33.46 19.60 0.35
N ARG A 90 33.55 20.23 1.53
CA ARG A 90 32.66 19.95 2.69
C ARG A 90 31.43 20.86 2.68
N THR A 91 30.35 20.43 2.00
CA THR A 91 29.00 20.90 2.32
C THR A 91 28.23 19.79 3.04
N SER A 92 28.15 19.89 4.36
CA SER A 92 27.34 19.00 5.19
C SER A 92 25.87 19.15 4.82
N LEU A 93 25.31 18.20 4.10
CA LEU A 93 23.87 18.08 3.91
C LEU A 93 23.28 17.51 5.20
N GLU A 94 22.98 18.37 6.18
CA GLU A 94 22.15 17.99 7.31
C GLU A 94 20.71 17.86 6.83
N VAL A 95 20.14 16.66 7.03
CA VAL A 95 18.75 16.37 6.70
C VAL A 95 18.06 16.05 8.02
N ASP A 96 17.31 17.02 8.52
CA ASP A 96 16.42 16.81 9.65
C ASP A 96 15.26 15.91 9.21
N ILE A 97 15.24 14.71 9.76
CA ILE A 97 14.15 13.75 9.53
C ILE A 97 13.22 13.83 10.74
N ASP A 98 12.02 14.38 10.53
CA ASP A 98 10.93 14.32 11.51
C ASP A 98 10.49 12.87 11.73
N ILE A 99 11.01 12.25 12.80
CA ILE A 99 10.69 10.87 13.21
C ILE A 99 9.24 10.78 13.76
N GLU A 100 8.60 11.91 14.11
CA GLU A 100 7.26 11.95 14.71
C GLU A 100 6.14 11.36 13.81
N ALA A 101 6.33 11.29 12.50
CA ALA A 101 5.34 10.69 11.59
C ALA A 101 5.23 9.15 11.69
N VAL A 102 6.06 8.50 12.51
CA VAL A 102 6.05 7.04 12.72
C VAL A 102 5.13 6.61 13.88
N ASN A 103 4.84 7.49 14.84
CA ASN A 103 4.06 7.14 16.04
C ASN A 103 2.72 7.87 16.08
N GLY A 104 1.82 7.51 15.15
CA GLY A 104 0.38 7.69 15.34
C GLY A 104 -0.16 6.70 16.39
N GLY A 105 0.40 6.73 17.59
CA GLY A 105 -0.03 5.98 18.75
C GLY A 105 -0.94 6.87 19.58
N GLY A 106 -2.24 6.75 19.37
CA GLY A 106 -3.22 7.28 20.30
C GLY A 106 -3.05 6.63 21.67
N SER A 107 -3.23 7.42 22.71
CA SER A 107 -3.58 6.99 24.06
C SER A 107 -4.48 8.09 24.66
N PRO A 108 -5.38 7.71 25.59
CA PRO A 108 -6.79 8.13 25.63
C PRO A 108 -7.05 9.62 25.84
#